data_AF-A0A2R7KT34-F1
#
_entry.id   AF-A0A2R7KT34-F1
#
_cell.length_a   1.000
_cell.length_b   1.000
_cell.length_c   1.000
_cell.angle_alpha   90.00
_cell.angle_beta   90.00
_cell.angle_gamma   90.00
#
_symmetry.space_group_name_H-M   'P 1'
#
loop_
_entity.id
_entity.type
_entity.pdbx_description
1 polymer ?
#
loop_
_entity_poly.entity_id
_entity_poly.type
_entity_poly.pdbx_seq_one_letter_code
_entity_poly.pdbx_strand_id
1 'polypeptide(L)' 'MSSTKYINPMLDWSFKKIFGTDPNKDLLIAFLNEVFKGRKNIVDLV' A
#
# COMPACT_ATOMS: atom_id res chain seq x y z
N MET A 1 17.41 11.34 21.86
CA MET A 1 16.85 10.03 21.48
C MET A 1 15.81 10.27 20.39
N SER A 2 16.06 9.90 19.14
CA SER A 2 15.00 9.95 18.12
C SER A 2 14.03 8.81 18.38
N SER A 3 12.77 9.11 18.70
CA SER A 3 11.74 8.08 18.90
C SER A 3 11.37 7.50 17.53
N THR A 4 11.66 6.23 17.31
CA THR A 4 11.20 5.50 16.12
C THR A 4 9.67 5.48 16.11
N LYS A 5 9.06 6.18 15.14
CA LYS A 5 7.62 6.17 14.94
C LYS A 5 7.24 5.04 13.99
N TYR A 6 6.37 4.15 14.45
CA TYR A 6 5.78 3.10 13.62
C TYR A 6 4.46 3.59 13.02
N ILE A 7 4.14 3.11 11.83
CA ILE A 7 2.87 3.36 11.15
C ILE A 7 2.13 2.03 11.06
N ASN A 8 0.89 1.98 11.56
CA ASN A 8 0.02 0.81 11.40
C ASN A 8 -0.79 0.94 10.10
N PRO A 9 -0.50 0.14 9.04
CA PRO A 9 -1.19 0.24 7.75
C PRO A 9 -2.65 -0.24 7.78
N MET A 10 -3.12 -0.87 8.86
CA MET A 10 -4.53 -1.28 9.00
C MET A 10 -5.47 -0.10 9.27
N LEU A 11 -4.94 1.07 9.65
CA LEU A 11 -5.74 2.28 9.82
C LEU A 11 -5.89 3.00 8.47
N ASP A 12 -7.09 3.46 8.16
CA ASP A 12 -7.40 4.14 6.90
C ASP A 12 -6.46 5.33 6.61
N TRP A 13 -6.17 6.15 7.62
CA TRP A 13 -5.27 7.30 7.47
C TRP A 13 -3.84 6.87 7.10
N SER A 14 -3.33 5.80 7.72
CA SER A 14 -2.00 5.25 7.47
C SER A 14 -1.94 4.61 6.09
N PHE A 15 -2.98 3.89 5.70
CA PHE A 15 -3.07 3.26 4.40
C PHE A 15 -3.03 4.33 3.30
N LYS A 16 -3.85 5.38 3.41
CA LYS A 16 -3.81 6.54 2.52
C LYS A 16 -2.46 7.25 2.55
N LYS A 17 -1.81 7.35 3.71
CA LYS A 17 -0.47 7.93 3.83
C LYS A 17 0.60 7.13 3.08
N ILE A 18 0.47 5.80 3.04
CA ILE A 18 1.42 4.90 2.37
C ILE A 18 1.12 4.76 0.88
N PHE A 19 -0.16 4.67 0.48
CA PHE A 19 -0.55 4.28 -0.87
C PHE A 19 -1.36 5.35 -1.64
N GLY A 20 -1.77 6.44 -0.99
CA GLY A 20 -2.73 7.41 -1.52
C GLY A 20 -2.14 8.54 -2.36
N THR A 21 -0.88 8.44 -2.81
CA THR A 21 -0.25 9.42 -3.71
C THR A 21 0.09 8.75 -5.03
N ASP A 22 0.01 9.48 -6.15
CA ASP A 22 0.29 8.93 -7.50
C ASP A 22 1.63 8.19 -7.61
N PRO A 23 2.75 8.66 -7.04
CA PRO A 23 4.02 7.93 -7.09
C PRO A 23 4.00 6.57 -6.38
N ASN A 24 3.02 6.33 -5.50
CA ASN A 24 2.89 5.11 -4.72
C ASN A 24 1.86 4.15 -5.32
N LYS A 25 1.32 4.46 -6.51
CA LYS A 25 0.38 3.59 -7.23
C LYS A 25 0.99 2.21 -7.53
N ASP A 26 2.24 2.19 -8.00
CA ASP A 26 2.96 0.93 -8.28
C ASP A 26 3.17 0.10 -7.01
N LEU A 27 3.45 0.77 -5.89
CA LEU A 27 3.59 0.13 -4.58
C LEU A 27 2.27 -0.51 -4.12
N LEU A 28 1.15 0.19 -4.33
CA LEU A 28 -0.18 -0.33 -4.03
C LEU A 28 -0.51 -1.55 -4.90
N ILE A 29 -0.23 -1.47 -6.20
CA ILE A 29 -0.44 -2.58 -7.14
C ILE A 29 0.39 -3.81 -6.72
N ALA A 30 1.67 -3.63 -6.42
CA ALA A 30 2.55 -4.72 -5.97
C ALA A 30 2.03 -5.36 -4.66
N PHE A 31 1.62 -4.54 -3.69
CA PHE A 31 1.04 -5.03 -2.43
C PHE A 31 -0.22 -5.87 -2.67
N LEU A 32 -1.17 -5.36 -3.46
CA LEU A 32 -2.41 -6.07 -3.76
C LEU A 32 -2.16 -7.37 -4.54
N ASN A 33 -1.18 -7.39 -5.44
CA ASN A 33 -0.82 -8.60 -6.18
C ASN A 33 -0.25 -9.70 -5.29
N GLU A 34 0.54 -9.36 -4.27
CA GLU A 34 0.96 -10.36 -3.27
C GLU A 34 -0.22 -10.82 -2.39
N VAL A 35 -1.14 -9.92 -2.03
CA VAL A 35 -2.37 -10.29 -1.28
C VAL A 35 -3.26 -11.23 -2.09
N PHE A 36 -3.37 -11.01 -3.40
CA PHE A 36 -4.23 -11.79 -4.30
C PHE A 36 -3.50 -12.89 -5.08
N LYS A 37 -2.29 -13.25 -4.67
CA LYS A 37 -1.46 -14.23 -5.36
C LYS A 37 -2.23 -15.52 -5.69
N GLY A 38 -2.20 -15.91 -6.97
CA GLY A 38 -2.92 -17.09 -7.48
C GLY A 38 -4.41 -16.89 -7.73
N ARG A 39 -4.97 -15.69 -7.46
CA ARG A 39 -6.39 -15.36 -7.72
C ARG A 39 -6.56 -14.26 -8.76
N LYS A 40 -5.74 -13.21 -8.70
CA LYS A 40 -5.81 -12.05 -9.59
C LYS A 40 -4.42 -11.49 -9.88
N ASN A 41 -4.31 -10.79 -11.00
CA ASN A 41 -3.16 -9.96 -11.33
C ASN A 41 -3.67 -8.58 -11.76
N ILE A 42 -3.36 -7.57 -10.95
CA ILE A 42 -3.74 -6.17 -11.14
C ILE A 42 -2.59 -5.51 -11.92
N VAL A 43 -2.91 -4.96 -13.09
CA VAL A 43 -1.95 -4.24 -13.95
C VAL A 43 -2.09 -2.74 -13.78
N ASP A 44 -3.30 -2.25 -13.49
CA ASP A 44 -3.57 -0.83 -13.32
C ASP A 44 -4.75 -0.60 -12.36
N LEU A 45 -4.84 0.63 -11.82
CA LEU A 45 -5.94 1.13 -10.99
C LEU A 45 -6.61 2.32 -11.71
N VAL A 46 -7.92 2.23 -11.91
CA VAL A 46 -8.78 3.27 -12.53
C VAL A 46 -9.51 4.10 -11.47
#